data_AF-A0A3P7W5E3-F1
#
_entry.id   AF-A0A3P7W5E3-F1
#
_cell.length_a   1.000
_cell.length_b   1.000
_cell.length_c   1.000
_cell.angle_alpha   90.00
_cell.angle_beta   90.00
_cell.angle_gamma   90.00
#
_symmetry.space_group_name_H-M   'P 1'
#
loop_
_entity.id
_entity.type
_entity.pdbx_description
1 polymer ?
#
loop_
_entity_poly.entity_id
_entity_poly.type
_entity_poly.pdbx_seq_one_letter_code
_entity_poly.pdbx_strand_id
1 'polypeptide(L)' 'MSAHPARFSPEDKYSKYRVIIKRRFGILPTQQAKIVY' A
#
# COMPACT_ATOMS: atom_id res chain seq x y z
N MET A 1 11.78 4.34 16.45
CA MET A 1 11.19 4.37 15.09
C MET A 1 11.85 5.49 14.31
N SER A 2 12.19 5.27 13.04
CA SER A 2 12.63 6.38 12.18
C SER A 2 11.42 7.27 11.89
N ALA A 3 11.55 8.59 12.07
CA ALA A 3 10.53 9.55 11.64
C ALA A 3 10.52 9.73 10.11
N HIS A 4 11.53 9.18 9.42
CA HIS A 4 11.65 9.28 7.97
C HIS A 4 10.86 8.15 7.27
N PRO A 5 10.14 8.48 6.18
CA PRO A 5 9.42 7.49 5.40
C PRO A 5 10.37 6.49 4.73
N ALA A 6 9.84 5.34 4.31
CA ALA A 6 10.57 4.39 3.50
C ALA A 6 11.06 5.06 2.20
N ARG A 7 12.33 4.85 1.84
CA ARG A 7 12.89 5.35 0.58
C ARG A 7 12.29 4.61 -0.61
N PHE A 8 12.08 5.33 -1.70
CA PHE A 8 11.72 4.72 -2.98
C PHE A 8 12.88 3.83 -3.47
N SER A 9 12.55 2.62 -3.93
CA SER A 9 13.45 1.72 -4.66
C SER A 9 12.71 1.30 -5.93
N PRO A 10 13.34 1.42 -7.11
CA PRO A 10 12.74 1.01 -8.38
C PRO A 10 12.32 -0.46 -8.41
N GLU A 11 13.10 -1.33 -7.74
CA GLU A 11 12.89 -2.77 -7.77
C GLU A 11 11.73 -3.21 -6.87
N ASP A 12 11.45 -2.47 -5.79
CA ASP A 12 10.39 -2.73 -4.82
C ASP A 12 10.13 -4.23 -4.55
N LYS A 13 11.19 -4.94 -4.13
CA LYS A 13 11.25 -6.40 -3.98
C LYS A 13 10.11 -6.99 -3.13
N TYR A 14 9.56 -6.20 -2.21
CA TYR A 14 8.51 -6.62 -1.28
C TYR A 14 7.12 -6.05 -1.61
N SER A 15 6.94 -5.46 -2.79
CA SER A 15 5.66 -4.96 -3.30
C SER A 15 4.53 -5.97 -3.16
N LYS A 16 4.76 -7.24 -3.52
CA LYS A 16 3.79 -8.34 -3.39
C LYS A 16 3.27 -8.50 -1.96
N TYR A 17 4.16 -8.53 -0.98
CA TYR A 17 3.79 -8.68 0.43
C TYR A 17 3.04 -7.46 0.94
N ARG A 18 3.47 -6.25 0.54
CA ARG A 18 2.78 -5.00 0.88
C ARG A 18 1.33 -5.01 0.40
N VAL A 19 1.09 -5.45 -0.84
CA VAL A 19 -0.28 -5.54 -1.40
C VAL A 19 -1.11 -6.58 -0.65
N ILE A 20 -0.55 -7.77 -0.34
CA ILE A 20 -1.25 -8.81 0.42
C ILE A 20 -1.70 -8.30 1.78
N ILE A 21 -0.81 -7.63 2.52
CA ILE A 21 -1.11 -7.08 3.85
C ILE A 21 -2.22 -6.03 3.73
N LYS A 22 -2.07 -5.06 2.81
CA LYS A 22 -3.08 -4.03 2.60
C LYS A 22 -4.46 -4.64 2.28
N ARG A 23 -4.51 -5.74 1.52
CA ARG A 23 -5.76 -6.42 1.14
C ARG A 23 -6.41 -7.11 2.34
N ARG A 24 -5.62 -7.76 3.21
CA ARG A 24 -6.12 -8.40 4.43
C ARG A 24 -6.79 -7.41 5.38
N PHE A 25 -6.28 -6.18 5.44
CA PHE A 25 -6.83 -5.12 6.29
C PHE A 25 -7.86 -4.22 5.58
N GLY A 26 -8.19 -4.48 4.31
CA GLY A 26 -9.19 -3.70 3.59
C GLY A 26 -8.77 -2.25 3.27
N ILE A 27 -7.47 -1.93 3.31
CA ILE A 27 -6.95 -0.57 3.12
C ILE A 27 -6.45 -0.30 1.69
N LEU A 28 -6.70 -1.18 0.72
CA LEU A 28 -6.42 -0.83 -0.68
C LEU A 28 -7.43 0.24 -1.12
N PRO A 29 -6.96 1.30 -1.80
CA PRO A 29 -7.86 2.31 -2.39
C PRO A 29 -8.88 1.68 -3.36
N THR A 30 -8.49 0.62 -4.06
CA THR A 30 -9.37 -0.09 -5.01
C THR A 30 -10.49 -0.90 -4.35
N GLN A 31 -10.42 -1.14 -3.03
CA GLN A 31 -11.50 -1.77 -2.28
C GLN A 31 -12.56 -0.75 -1.82
N GLN A 32 -12.27 0.55 -1.91
CA GLN A 32 -13.18 1.60 -1.49
C GLN A 32 -14.27 1.83 -2.54
N ALA A 33 -15.42 2.31 -2.10
CA ALA A 33 -16.50 2.71 -3.00
C ALA A 33 -15.98 3.79 -3.98
N LYS A 34 -16.47 3.73 -5.22
CA LYS A 34 -16.14 4.74 -6.22
C LYS A 34 -16.63 6.11 -5.72
N ILE A 35 -15.75 7.10 -5.71
CA ILE A 35 -16.10 8.48 -5.41
C ILE A 35 -17.05 8.96 -6.53
N VAL A 36 -18.28 9.34 -6.16
CA VAL A 36 -19.26 9.99 -7.04
C VAL A 36 -19.23 11.48 -6.70
N TYR A 37 -18.98 12.31 -7.71
CA TYR A 37 -18.96 13.77 -7.61
C TYR A 37 -20.31 14.36 -8.01
#